data_AF-A0A3A1N6D8-F1
#
_entry.id   AF-A0A3A1N6D8-F1
#
_cell.length_a   1.000
_cell.length_b   1.000
_cell.length_c   1.000
_cell.angle_alpha   90.00
_cell.angle_beta   90.00
_cell.angle_gamma   90.00
#
_symmetry.space_group_name_H-M   'P 1'
#
loop_
_entity.id
_entity.type
_entity.pdbx_description
1 polymer ?
#
loop_
_entity_poly.entity_id
_entity_poly.type
_entity_poly.pdbx_seq_one_letter_code
_entity_poly.pdbx_strand_id
1 'polypeptide(L)'
;MNEISLPYHLLIPSLISILILVFTVVNRKILFKQGKWKWFWISVTVFCGIYLLIVGEAAYLDISYKLALQKFDLNEDGFFTQDEITTEQKEAMRMVITDTGRNFSIITGLIFSCIIALFVFACGKIMEYINFKIIKTKRYK
;
A
#
# COMPACT_ATOMS: atom_id res chain seq x y z
N MET A 1 -8.48 28.12 0.30
CA MET A 1 -7.26 27.35 0.67
C MET A 1 -6.58 26.89 -0.61
N ASN A 2 -5.66 27.68 -1.16
CA ASN A 2 -5.26 27.54 -2.57
C ASN A 2 -4.34 26.35 -2.91
N GLU A 3 -3.85 25.59 -1.94
CA GLU A 3 -3.07 24.38 -2.22
C GLU A 3 -3.44 23.26 -1.25
N ILE A 4 -4.05 22.20 -1.79
CA ILE A 4 -4.16 20.94 -1.08
C ILE A 4 -2.73 20.44 -0.87
N SER A 5 -2.25 20.46 0.37
CA SER A 5 -0.95 19.88 0.71
C SER A 5 -1.00 18.37 0.43
N LEU A 6 -0.41 17.97 -0.68
CA LEU A 6 -0.38 16.57 -1.07
C LEU A 6 0.44 15.76 -0.06
N PRO A 7 -0.02 14.57 0.35
CA PRO A 7 0.72 13.72 1.28
C PRO A 7 1.88 13.02 0.56
N TYR A 8 2.93 13.75 0.21
CA TYR A 8 4.09 13.22 -0.51
C TYR A 8 4.74 12.02 0.19
N HIS A 9 4.71 12.03 1.53
CA HIS A 9 5.20 10.93 2.35
C HIS A 9 4.43 9.62 2.11
N LEU A 10 3.14 9.67 1.73
CA LEU A 10 2.34 8.50 1.35
C LEU A 10 2.38 8.21 -0.16
N LEU A 11 2.43 9.26 -0.99
CA LEU A 11 2.45 9.14 -2.45
C LEU A 11 3.76 8.52 -2.96
N ILE A 12 4.92 8.94 -2.44
CA ILE A 12 6.22 8.45 -2.89
C ILE A 12 6.34 6.92 -2.69
N PRO A 13 6.09 6.35 -1.48
CA PRO A 13 6.15 4.90 -1.29
C PRO A 13 5.12 4.13 -2.11
N SER A 14 3.93 4.72 -2.34
CA SER A 14 2.89 4.13 -3.19
C SER A 14 3.34 4.05 -4.66
N LEU A 15 3.91 5.14 -5.19
CA LEU A 15 4.49 5.20 -6.54
C LEU A 15 5.62 4.17 -6.71
N ILE A 16 6.54 4.09 -5.74
CA ILE A 16 7.62 3.09 -5.76
C ILE A 16 7.04 1.67 -5.83
N SER A 17 6.01 1.39 -5.04
CA SER A 17 5.35 0.07 -5.04
C SER A 17 4.68 -0.24 -6.38
N ILE A 18 4.03 0.74 -7.00
CA ILE A 18 3.46 0.60 -8.35
C ILE A 18 4.57 0.30 -9.38
N LEU A 19 5.68 1.02 -9.34
CA LEU A 19 6.80 0.80 -10.26
C LEU A 19 7.38 -0.62 -10.14
N ILE A 20 7.56 -1.12 -8.91
CA ILE A 20 8.04 -2.49 -8.67
C ILE A 20 7.03 -3.52 -9.18
N LEU A 21 5.72 -3.30 -8.95
CA LEU A 21 4.68 -4.19 -9.46
C LEU A 21 4.64 -4.22 -10.99
N VAL A 22 4.68 -3.05 -11.64
CA VAL A 22 4.74 -2.94 -13.11
C VAL A 22 5.97 -3.65 -13.64
N PHE A 23 7.15 -3.39 -13.06
CA PHE A 23 8.38 -4.09 -13.42
C PHE A 23 8.24 -5.60 -13.32
N THR A 24 7.62 -6.10 -12.24
CA THR A 24 7.43 -7.53 -12.02
C THR A 24 6.47 -8.15 -13.02
N VAL A 25 5.40 -7.44 -13.39
CA VAL A 25 4.42 -7.87 -14.40
C VAL A 25 5.02 -7.91 -15.80
N VAL A 26 5.77 -6.88 -16.19
CA VAL A 26 6.43 -6.81 -17.51
C VAL A 26 7.45 -7.95 -17.66
N ASN A 27 8.25 -8.19 -16.62
CA ASN A 27 9.30 -9.20 -16.64
C ASN A 27 8.83 -10.58 -16.19
N ARG A 28 7.51 -10.81 -16.04
CA ARG A 28 6.95 -12.02 -15.44
C ARG A 28 7.46 -13.33 -16.04
N LYS A 29 7.69 -13.37 -17.36
CA LYS A 29 8.16 -14.58 -18.07
C LYS A 29 9.57 -14.99 -17.62
N ILE A 30 10.41 -14.02 -17.28
CA ILE A 30 11.79 -14.24 -16.83
C ILE A 30 11.78 -14.50 -15.31
N LEU A 31 11.06 -13.69 -14.54
CA LEU A 31 11.08 -13.71 -13.07
C LEU A 31 10.35 -14.91 -12.46
N PHE A 32 9.27 -15.38 -13.08
CA PHE A 32 8.48 -16.52 -12.59
C PHE A 32 8.83 -17.84 -13.29
N LYS A 33 9.92 -17.89 -14.07
CA LYS A 33 10.41 -19.14 -14.65
C LYS A 33 10.73 -20.13 -13.52
N GLN A 34 10.40 -21.42 -13.71
CA GLN A 34 10.68 -22.46 -12.72
C GLN A 34 12.18 -22.45 -12.37
N GLY A 35 12.49 -22.03 -11.14
CA GLY A 35 13.85 -21.79 -10.70
C GLY A 35 13.87 -21.20 -9.29
N LYS A 36 15.07 -21.10 -8.72
CA LYS A 36 15.31 -20.73 -7.31
C LYS A 36 14.67 -19.40 -6.89
N TRP A 37 14.47 -18.48 -7.84
CA TRP A 37 14.02 -17.10 -7.59
C TRP A 37 12.50 -16.91 -7.74
N LYS A 38 11.76 -17.92 -8.23
CA LYS A 38 10.31 -17.80 -8.45
C LYS A 38 9.57 -17.34 -7.19
N TRP A 39 9.79 -18.03 -6.07
CA TRP A 39 9.11 -17.74 -4.80
C TRP A 39 9.54 -16.41 -4.19
N PHE A 40 10.78 -15.97 -4.45
CA PHE A 40 11.25 -14.65 -4.07
C PHE A 40 10.42 -13.56 -4.78
N TRP A 41 10.28 -13.64 -6.11
CA TRP A 41 9.50 -12.66 -6.87
C TRP A 41 8.00 -12.68 -6.56
N ILE A 42 7.43 -13.86 -6.26
CA ILE A 42 6.05 -13.95 -5.75
C ILE A 42 5.92 -13.17 -4.44
N SER A 43 6.87 -13.35 -3.52
CA SER A 43 6.84 -12.69 -2.21
C SER A 43 7.03 -11.18 -2.32
N VAL A 44 7.91 -10.72 -3.22
CA VAL A 44 8.07 -9.29 -3.56
C VAL A 44 6.77 -8.71 -4.12
N THR A 45 6.09 -9.44 -5.01
CA THR A 45 4.80 -9.01 -5.57
C THR A 45 3.74 -8.87 -4.47
N VAL A 46 3.64 -9.87 -3.57
CA VAL A 46 2.70 -9.84 -2.45
C VAL A 46 3.04 -8.69 -1.48
N PHE A 47 4.32 -8.52 -1.15
CA PHE A 47 4.80 -7.41 -0.32
C PHE A 47 4.33 -6.07 -0.89
N CYS A 48 4.70 -5.77 -2.14
CA CYS A 48 4.37 -4.51 -2.78
C CYS A 48 2.86 -4.32 -2.96
N GLY A 49 2.12 -5.40 -3.25
CA GLY A 49 0.66 -5.35 -3.39
C GLY A 49 -0.03 -4.97 -2.09
N ILE A 50 0.29 -5.66 -0.99
CA ILE A 50 -0.29 -5.37 0.33
C ILE A 50 0.14 -3.99 0.83
N TYR A 51 1.42 -3.66 0.69
CA TYR A 51 1.94 -2.37 1.08
C TYR A 51 1.25 -1.22 0.33
N LEU A 52 1.05 -1.38 -0.99
CA LEU A 52 0.33 -0.41 -1.80
C LEU A 52 -1.13 -0.26 -1.39
N LEU A 53 -1.82 -1.34 -1.01
CA LEU A 53 -3.19 -1.25 -0.52
C LEU A 53 -3.25 -0.41 0.76
N ILE A 54 -2.37 -0.68 1.73
CA ILE A 54 -2.38 0.03 3.03
C ILE A 54 -2.00 1.50 2.86
N VAL A 55 -0.86 1.79 2.22
CA VAL A 55 -0.36 3.16 2.10
C VAL A 55 -1.13 3.95 1.04
N GLY A 56 -1.57 3.30 -0.03
CA GLY A 56 -2.38 3.91 -1.08
C GLY A 56 -3.77 4.28 -0.58
N GLU A 57 -4.42 3.43 0.24
CA GLU A 57 -5.67 3.78 0.91
C GLU A 57 -5.49 4.98 1.83
N ALA A 58 -4.42 5.01 2.63
CA ALA A 58 -4.12 6.15 3.49
C ALA A 58 -3.94 7.45 2.70
N ALA A 59 -3.23 7.40 1.56
CA ALA A 59 -3.06 8.55 0.67
C ALA A 59 -4.40 9.01 0.08
N TYR A 60 -5.23 8.07 -0.37
CA TYR A 60 -6.55 8.36 -0.92
C TYR A 60 -7.47 9.01 0.12
N LEU A 61 -7.50 8.50 1.35
CA LEU A 61 -8.31 9.05 2.44
C LEU A 61 -7.82 10.43 2.87
N ASP A 62 -6.52 10.67 2.94
CA ASP A 62 -5.97 12.01 3.23
C ASP A 62 -6.44 13.05 2.20
N ILE A 63 -6.26 12.76 0.91
CA ILE A 63 -6.69 13.63 -0.18
C ILE A 63 -8.22 13.81 -0.15
N SER A 64 -8.97 12.73 0.02
CA SER A 64 -10.44 12.77 0.03
C SER A 64 -11.00 13.61 1.18
N TYR A 65 -10.43 13.51 2.38
CA TYR A 65 -10.91 14.29 3.52
C TYR A 65 -10.51 15.76 3.41
N LYS A 66 -9.32 16.07 2.88
CA LYS A 66 -8.92 17.45 2.58
C LYS A 66 -9.84 18.08 1.53
N LEU A 67 -10.16 17.35 0.46
CA LEU A 67 -11.12 17.79 -0.55
C LEU A 67 -12.53 17.97 0.03
N ALA A 68 -12.97 17.08 0.91
CA ALA A 68 -14.29 17.20 1.55
C ALA A 68 -14.36 18.43 2.45
N LEU A 69 -13.29 18.73 3.21
CA LEU A 69 -13.19 19.90 4.06
C LEU A 69 -13.14 21.21 3.24
N GLN A 70 -12.46 21.20 2.09
CA GLN A 70 -12.36 22.36 1.21
C GLN A 70 -13.71 22.82 0.65
N LYS A 71 -14.71 21.93 0.54
CA LYS A 71 -16.06 22.31 0.07
C LYS A 71 -16.76 23.35 0.93
N PHE A 72 -16.32 23.52 2.17
CA PHE A 72 -16.90 24.48 3.11
C PHE A 72 -16.21 25.86 3.09
N ASP A 73 -15.08 25.98 2.39
CA ASP A 73 -14.38 27.25 2.15
C ASP A 73 -14.97 27.90 0.89
N LEU A 74 -16.09 28.62 1.07
CA LEU A 74 -16.93 29.14 -0.01
C LEU A 74 -16.31 30.37 -0.67
N ASN A 75 -15.54 31.14 0.10
CA ASN A 75 -14.86 32.35 -0.38
C ASN A 75 -13.41 32.09 -0.85
N GLU A 76 -12.94 30.85 -0.73
CA GLU A 76 -11.62 30.33 -1.10
C GLU A 76 -10.45 31.01 -0.37
N ASP A 77 -10.71 31.73 0.73
CA ASP A 77 -9.69 32.51 1.45
C ASP A 77 -8.78 31.64 2.35
N GLY A 78 -9.15 30.36 2.54
CA GLY A 78 -8.38 29.39 3.32
C GLY A 78 -8.63 29.42 4.82
N PHE A 79 -9.56 30.26 5.26
CA PHE A 79 -10.08 30.29 6.61
C PHE A 79 -11.57 29.96 6.56
N PHE A 80 -12.12 29.50 7.69
CA PHE A 80 -13.56 29.33 7.82
C PHE A 80 -14.11 30.52 8.59
N THR A 81 -14.97 31.29 7.93
CA THR A 81 -15.75 32.36 8.55
C THR A 81 -16.91 31.78 9.38
N GLN A 82 -17.52 32.59 10.25
CA GLN A 82 -18.62 32.10 11.11
C GLN A 82 -19.79 31.49 10.32
N ASP A 83 -20.04 31.99 9.12
CA ASP A 83 -21.11 31.52 8.24
C ASP A 83 -20.77 30.18 7.56
N GLU A 84 -19.48 29.81 7.51
CA GLU A 84 -18.98 28.55 6.93
C GLU A 84 -18.80 27.45 8.00
N ILE A 85 -18.73 27.82 9.28
CA ILE A 85 -18.58 26.90 10.41
C ILE A 85 -19.92 26.23 10.73
N THR A 86 -20.22 25.17 9.98
CA THR A 86 -21.38 24.31 10.19
C THR A 86 -21.02 23.06 11.01
N THR A 87 -22.02 22.30 11.45
CA THR A 87 -21.81 20.99 12.09
C THR A 87 -21.08 20.03 11.15
N GLU A 88 -21.45 20.01 9.86
CA GLU A 88 -20.84 19.16 8.83
C GLU A 88 -19.38 19.55 8.57
N GLN A 89 -19.08 20.86 8.55
CA GLN A 89 -17.71 21.36 8.43
C GLN A 89 -16.84 20.89 9.60
N LYS A 90 -17.36 20.92 10.83
CA LYS A 90 -16.65 20.44 12.03
C LYS A 90 -16.38 18.94 11.98
N GLU A 91 -17.31 18.15 11.47
CA GLU A 91 -17.12 16.72 11.25
C GLU A 91 -16.05 16.45 10.19
N ALA A 92 -16.11 17.15 9.05
CA ALA A 92 -15.08 17.05 8.01
C ALA A 92 -13.69 17.44 8.56
N MET A 93 -13.61 18.50 9.37
CA MET A 93 -12.38 18.94 10.02
C MET A 93 -11.86 17.90 11.00
N ARG A 94 -12.73 17.25 11.77
CA ARG A 94 -12.35 16.16 12.67
C ARG A 94 -11.76 14.97 11.90
N MET A 95 -12.29 14.65 10.73
CA MET A 95 -11.78 13.57 9.88
C MET A 95 -10.39 13.90 9.32
N VAL A 96 -10.12 15.17 8.99
CA VAL A 96 -8.77 15.61 8.59
C VAL A 96 -7.79 15.53 9.76
N ILE A 97 -8.17 16.01 10.95
CA ILE A 97 -7.29 16.06 12.12
C ILE A 97 -7.02 14.66 12.71
N THR A 98 -7.97 13.73 12.58
CA THR A 98 -7.81 12.34 13.05
C THR A 98 -6.92 11.56 12.08
N ASP A 99 -5.61 11.82 12.15
CA ASP A 99 -4.64 11.41 11.13
C ASP A 99 -3.65 10.33 11.59
N THR A 100 -3.77 9.86 12.84
CA THR A 100 -2.83 8.91 13.43
C THR A 100 -2.66 7.65 12.57
N GLY A 101 -3.76 7.05 12.12
CA GLY A 101 -3.72 5.83 11.30
C GLY A 101 -3.02 6.04 9.94
N ARG A 102 -3.27 7.16 9.27
CA ARG A 102 -2.69 7.44 7.95
C ARG A 102 -1.22 7.83 8.07
N ASN A 103 -0.84 8.64 9.05
CA ASN A 103 0.56 9.01 9.28
C ASN A 103 1.44 7.80 9.62
N PHE A 104 0.93 6.86 10.43
CA PHE A 104 1.67 5.64 10.76
C PHE A 104 1.56 4.54 9.69
N SER A 105 0.72 4.71 8.67
CA SER A 105 0.46 3.70 7.63
C SER A 105 1.71 3.23 6.89
N ILE A 106 2.72 4.10 6.74
CA ILE A 106 4.01 3.73 6.14
C ILE A 106 4.69 2.65 6.98
N ILE A 107 4.81 2.88 8.30
CA ILE A 107 5.53 1.99 9.21
C ILE A 107 4.71 0.72 9.43
N THR A 108 3.42 0.85 9.74
CA THR A 108 2.55 -0.31 9.97
C THR A 108 2.39 -1.12 8.69
N GLY A 109 2.19 -0.46 7.55
CA GLY A 109 2.12 -1.10 6.24
C GLY A 109 3.36 -1.91 5.94
N LEU A 110 4.55 -1.36 6.21
CA LEU A 110 5.83 -2.05 6.00
C LEU A 110 5.96 -3.31 6.87
N ILE A 111 5.55 -3.22 8.14
CA ILE A 111 5.59 -4.36 9.07
C ILE A 111 4.62 -5.46 8.61
N PHE A 112 3.36 -5.13 8.33
CA PHE A 112 2.35 -6.12 7.95
C PHE A 112 2.65 -6.75 6.59
N SER A 113 3.04 -5.95 5.59
CA SER A 113 3.40 -6.49 4.27
C SER A 113 4.62 -7.40 4.35
N CYS A 114 5.62 -7.05 5.18
CA CYS A 114 6.81 -7.88 5.40
C CYS A 114 6.44 -9.23 6.04
N ILE A 115 5.65 -9.22 7.11
CA ILE A 115 5.20 -10.44 7.78
C ILE A 115 4.47 -11.37 6.80
N ILE A 116 3.50 -10.84 6.05
CA ILE A 116 2.72 -11.64 5.10
C ILE A 116 3.60 -12.17 3.96
N ALA A 117 4.50 -11.35 3.43
CA ALA A 117 5.42 -11.77 2.38
C ALA A 117 6.39 -12.86 2.85
N LEU A 118 6.87 -12.79 4.10
CA LEU A 118 7.72 -13.83 4.70
C LEU A 118 6.96 -15.16 4.83
N PHE A 119 5.69 -15.13 5.23
CA PHE A 119 4.85 -16.33 5.25
C PHE A 119 4.71 -16.94 3.85
N VAL A 120 4.41 -16.13 2.83
CA VAL A 120 4.31 -16.59 1.44
C VAL A 120 5.63 -17.19 0.96
N PHE A 121 6.76 -16.55 1.28
CA PHE A 121 8.08 -17.05 0.92
C PHE A 121 8.37 -18.41 1.57
N ALA A 122 8.16 -18.52 2.89
CA ALA A 122 8.40 -19.73 3.65
C ALA A 122 7.55 -20.90 3.13
N CYS A 123 6.23 -20.69 2.95
CA CYS A 123 5.33 -21.68 2.39
C CYS A 123 5.78 -22.13 0.99
N GLY A 124 6.17 -21.19 0.14
CA GLY A 124 6.67 -21.48 -1.19
C GLY A 124 7.92 -22.37 -1.20
N LYS A 125 8.89 -22.05 -0.33
CA LYS A 125 10.13 -22.84 -0.18
C LYS A 125 9.86 -24.23 0.39
N ILE A 126 8.95 -24.36 1.36
CA ILE A 126 8.56 -25.66 1.92
C ILE A 126 7.91 -26.54 0.83
N MET A 127 6.98 -25.99 0.04
CA MET A 127 6.37 -26.72 -1.07
C MET A 127 7.39 -27.17 -2.12
N GLU A 128 8.34 -26.30 -2.47
CA GLU A 128 9.42 -26.64 -3.40
C GLU A 128 10.27 -27.80 -2.87
N TYR A 129 10.62 -27.78 -1.57
CA TYR A 129 11.37 -28.83 -0.91
C TYR A 129 10.62 -30.17 -0.90
N ILE A 130 9.34 -30.16 -0.53
CA ILE A 130 8.49 -31.36 -0.50
C ILE A 130 8.38 -31.97 -1.90
N ASN A 131 8.11 -31.16 -2.93
CA ASN A 131 8.01 -31.63 -4.31
C ASN A 131 9.34 -32.23 -4.81
N PHE A 132 10.47 -31.60 -4.50
CA PHE A 132 11.77 -32.14 -4.84
C PHE A 132 12.01 -33.52 -4.21
N LYS A 133 11.66 -33.69 -2.93
CA LYS A 133 11.80 -34.96 -2.21
C LYS A 133 10.92 -36.05 -2.82
N ILE A 134 9.67 -35.76 -3.13
CA ILE A 134 8.73 -36.71 -3.76
C ILE A 134 9.24 -37.18 -5.12
N ILE A 135 9.70 -36.25 -5.98
CA ILE A 135 10.26 -36.57 -7.30
C ILE A 135 11.49 -37.45 -7.17
N LYS A 136 12.39 -37.13 -6.21
CA LYS A 136 13.57 -37.94 -5.95
C LYS A 136 13.19 -39.37 -5.55
N THR A 137 12.28 -39.55 -4.60
CA THR A 137 11.83 -40.88 -4.15
C THR A 137 11.18 -41.71 -5.27
N LYS A 138 10.38 -41.10 -6.16
CA LYS A 138 9.80 -41.80 -7.32
C LYS A 138 10.84 -42.27 -8.35
N ARG A 139 12.03 -41.67 -8.38
CA ARG A 139 13.09 -42.00 -9.35
C ARG A 139 13.97 -43.18 -8.91
N TYR A 140 13.88 -43.59 -7.64
CA TYR A 140 14.64 -44.71 -7.06
C TYR A 140 13.75 -45.93 -6.71
N LYS A 141 12.46 -45.87 -7.04
CA LYS A 141 11.54 -47.02 -7.06
C LYS A 141 11.32 -47.41 -8.52
#